data_AF-A0A524ED39-F1
#
_entry.id   AF-A0A524ED39-F1
#
_cell.length_a   1.000
_cell.length_b   1.000
_cell.length_c   1.000
_cell.angle_alpha   90.00
_cell.angle_beta   90.00
_cell.angle_gamma   90.00
#
_symmetry.space_group_name_H-M   'P 1'
#
loop_
_entity.id
_entity.type
_entity.pdbx_description
1 polymer ?
#
loop_
_entity_poly.entity_id
_entity_poly.type
_entity_poly.pdbx_seq_one_letter_code
_entity_poly.pdbx_strand_id
1 'polypeptide(L)'
;MGGTLLFSLLLQVPLPDEQMQSWLDTIAFIFNVLYALSIRGYFILVLVGLMVFVSSMSDSLAKTLIGIGITLYFVGPYLVELFAGFASIEGITLETATQAWLALFGMNDAEMVALLLFIAEIMVAVAILGGAILYFTPSSREMKSKGRSLVVRALMLAPVMVFFEISFWL
;
A
#
# COMPACT_ATOMS: atom_id res chain seq x y z
N MET A 1 60.21 12.89 -10.65
CA MET A 1 58.98 13.29 -9.91
C MET A 1 57.71 13.26 -10.78
N GLY A 2 57.66 12.48 -11.89
CA GLY A 2 56.46 12.40 -12.75
C GLY A 2 55.65 11.10 -12.63
N GLY A 3 56.24 10.00 -12.14
CA GLY A 3 55.56 8.70 -12.06
C GLY A 3 54.59 8.56 -10.88
N THR A 4 54.86 9.23 -9.76
CA THR A 4 53.99 9.20 -8.57
C THR A 4 52.70 10.00 -8.75
N LEU A 5 52.71 11.07 -9.56
CA LEU A 5 51.53 11.87 -9.89
C LEU A 5 50.57 11.13 -10.82
N LEU A 6 51.10 10.33 -11.76
CA LEU A 6 50.29 9.48 -12.64
C LEU A 6 49.60 8.34 -11.87
N PHE A 7 50.28 7.74 -10.89
CA PHE A 7 49.71 6.68 -10.06
C PHE A 7 48.62 7.20 -9.11
N SER A 8 48.78 8.42 -8.61
CA SER A 8 47.76 9.08 -7.77
C SER A 8 46.57 9.60 -8.58
N LEU A 9 46.75 9.99 -9.84
CA LEU A 9 45.66 10.30 -10.77
C LEU A 9 44.86 9.05 -11.19
N LEU A 10 45.52 7.90 -11.37
CA LEU A 10 44.85 6.63 -11.66
C LEU A 10 44.05 6.09 -10.45
N LEU A 11 44.49 6.38 -9.23
CA LEU A 11 43.77 6.08 -7.98
C LEU A 11 42.56 6.99 -7.71
N GLN A 12 42.42 8.09 -8.45
CA GLN A 12 41.27 9.00 -8.38
C GLN A 12 40.22 8.77 -9.47
N VAL A 13 40.48 7.84 -10.40
CA VAL A 13 39.43 7.36 -11.29
C VAL A 13 38.48 6.53 -10.41
N PRO A 14 37.19 6.90 -10.29
CA PRO A 14 36.23 6.12 -9.52
C PRO A 14 36.27 4.70 -10.07
N LEU A 15 36.71 3.76 -9.25
CA LEU A 15 36.71 2.36 -9.63
C LEU A 15 35.26 1.97 -9.96
N PRO A 16 35.02 1.12 -10.97
CA PRO A 16 33.67 0.63 -11.29
C PRO A 16 32.94 -0.01 -10.10
N ASP A 17 33.66 -0.33 -9.02
CA ASP A 17 33.14 -0.81 -7.75
C ASP A 17 32.22 0.19 -7.02
N GLU A 18 32.47 1.51 -7.06
CA GLU A 18 31.58 2.49 -6.41
C GLU A 18 30.22 2.59 -7.12
N GLN A 19 30.23 2.53 -8.45
CA GLN A 19 29.00 2.53 -9.24
C GLN A 19 28.22 1.22 -9.04
N MET A 20 28.92 0.08 -8.98
CA MET A 20 28.30 -1.22 -8.72
C MET A 20 27.68 -1.29 -7.31
N GLN A 21 28.35 -0.74 -6.30
CA GLN A 21 27.83 -0.66 -4.94
C GLN A 21 26.55 0.20 -4.86
N SER A 22 26.53 1.36 -5.53
CA SER A 22 25.34 2.22 -5.59
C SER A 22 24.13 1.53 -6.23
N TRP A 23 24.35 0.72 -7.26
CA TRP A 23 23.28 -0.09 -7.86
C TRP A 23 22.76 -1.16 -6.91
N LEU A 24 23.64 -1.86 -6.19
CA LEU A 24 23.24 -2.86 -5.20
C LEU A 24 22.43 -2.22 -4.06
N ASP A 25 22.85 -1.06 -3.55
CA ASP A 25 22.14 -0.33 -2.49
C ASP A 25 20.75 0.10 -2.96
N THR A 26 20.62 0.55 -4.22
CA THR A 26 19.33 0.93 -4.82
C THR A 26 18.40 -0.28 -4.96
N ILE A 27 18.92 -1.42 -5.42
CA ILE A 27 18.15 -2.66 -5.56
C ILE A 27 17.73 -3.17 -4.18
N ALA A 28 18.62 -3.11 -3.19
CA ALA A 28 18.31 -3.46 -1.80
C ALA A 28 17.20 -2.56 -1.22
N PHE A 29 17.25 -1.25 -1.49
CA PHE A 29 16.18 -0.34 -1.10
C PHE A 29 14.84 -0.71 -1.76
N ILE A 30 14.83 -0.99 -3.07
CA ILE A 30 13.63 -1.41 -3.80
C ILE A 30 13.05 -2.69 -3.19
N PHE A 31 13.87 -3.70 -2.90
CA PHE A 31 13.38 -4.93 -2.29
C PHE A 31 12.85 -4.71 -0.87
N ASN A 32 13.48 -3.85 -0.06
CA ASN A 32 12.95 -3.48 1.25
C ASN A 32 11.59 -2.77 1.15
N VAL A 33 11.41 -1.88 0.16
CA VAL A 33 10.11 -1.25 -0.12
C VAL A 33 9.08 -2.29 -0.55
N LEU A 34 9.42 -3.21 -1.45
CA LEU A 34 8.52 -4.28 -1.90
C LEU A 34 8.14 -5.22 -0.76
N TYR A 35 9.09 -5.53 0.12
CA TYR A 35 8.84 -6.31 1.33
C TYR A 35 7.89 -5.58 2.29
N ALA A 36 8.15 -4.30 2.55
CA ALA A 36 7.28 -3.46 3.37
C ALA A 36 5.87 -3.35 2.77
N LEU A 37 5.75 -3.16 1.45
CA LEU A 37 4.48 -3.14 0.75
C LEU A 37 3.75 -4.49 0.88
N SER A 38 4.49 -5.59 0.87
CA SER A 38 3.90 -6.92 0.99
C SER A 38 3.37 -7.23 2.37
N ILE A 39 4.09 -6.82 3.42
CA ILE A 39 3.71 -7.05 4.81
C ILE A 39 2.76 -5.99 5.35
N ARG A 40 2.72 -4.79 4.77
CA ARG A 40 1.94 -3.65 5.31
C ARG A 40 1.04 -3.03 4.27
N GLY A 41 1.57 -2.77 3.08
CA GLY A 41 0.84 -2.15 1.97
C GLY A 41 -0.33 -2.99 1.44
N TYR A 42 -0.35 -4.31 1.68
CA TYR A 42 -1.49 -5.16 1.31
C TYR A 42 -2.81 -4.66 1.91
N PHE A 43 -2.75 -4.14 3.14
CA PHE A 43 -3.91 -3.62 3.85
C PHE A 43 -4.51 -2.39 3.16
N ILE A 44 -3.64 -1.51 2.64
CA ILE A 44 -4.02 -0.33 1.87
C ILE A 44 -4.80 -0.77 0.63
N LEU A 45 -4.30 -1.75 -0.11
CA LEU A 45 -4.96 -2.23 -1.32
C LEU A 45 -6.34 -2.82 -1.03
N VAL A 46 -6.47 -3.57 0.07
CA VAL A 46 -7.75 -4.14 0.50
C VAL A 46 -8.73 -3.04 0.92
N LEU A 47 -8.32 -2.11 1.79
CA LEU A 47 -9.18 -1.01 2.22
C LEU A 47 -9.60 -0.11 1.07
N VAL A 48 -8.66 0.29 0.22
CA VAL A 48 -8.96 1.12 -0.96
C VAL A 48 -9.88 0.37 -1.91
N GLY A 49 -9.67 -0.93 -2.12
CA GLY A 49 -10.59 -1.76 -2.90
C GLY A 49 -12.01 -1.78 -2.34
N LEU A 50 -12.15 -1.87 -1.02
CA LEU A 50 -13.46 -1.78 -0.35
C LEU A 50 -14.09 -0.38 -0.45
N MET A 51 -13.30 0.69 -0.32
CA MET A 51 -13.77 2.06 -0.55
C MET A 51 -14.30 2.26 -1.97
N VAL A 52 -13.57 1.76 -2.98
CA VAL A 52 -13.98 1.79 -4.40
C VAL A 52 -15.26 0.97 -4.63
N PHE A 53 -15.44 -0.13 -3.91
CA PHE A 53 -16.68 -0.90 -3.96
C PHE A 53 -17.88 -0.10 -3.42
N VAL A 54 -17.69 0.61 -2.31
CA VAL A 54 -18.73 1.45 -1.68
C VAL A 54 -19.08 2.66 -2.55
N SER A 55 -18.09 3.30 -3.18
CA SER A 55 -18.32 4.46 -4.05
C SER A 55 -19.06 4.12 -5.35
N SER A 56 -19.31 2.84 -5.62
CA SER A 56 -19.95 2.34 -6.85
C SER A 56 -19.25 2.73 -8.15
N MET A 57 -17.97 3.13 -8.07
CA MET A 57 -17.18 3.53 -9.24
C MET A 57 -16.86 2.36 -10.16
N SER A 58 -16.40 1.23 -9.59
CA SER A 58 -16.07 0.03 -10.37
C SER A 58 -15.97 -1.22 -9.50
N ASP A 59 -16.91 -2.15 -9.68
CA ASP A 59 -16.92 -3.43 -8.95
C ASP A 59 -15.77 -4.35 -9.37
N SER A 60 -15.32 -4.27 -10.62
CA SER A 60 -14.18 -5.05 -11.11
C SER A 60 -12.86 -4.54 -10.53
N LEU A 61 -12.66 -3.21 -10.52
CA LEU A 61 -11.46 -2.60 -9.94
C LEU A 61 -11.35 -2.91 -8.45
N ALA A 62 -12.47 -2.80 -7.71
CA ALA A 62 -12.53 -3.14 -6.30
C ALA A 62 -12.08 -4.59 -6.03
N LYS A 63 -12.64 -5.56 -6.77
CA LYS A 63 -12.29 -6.97 -6.63
C LYS A 63 -10.82 -7.23 -6.99
N THR A 64 -10.33 -6.59 -8.04
CA THR A 64 -8.93 -6.71 -8.45
C THR A 64 -7.99 -6.16 -7.37
N LEU A 65 -8.27 -4.97 -6.82
CA LEU A 65 -7.48 -4.38 -5.73
C LEU A 65 -7.45 -5.28 -4.49
N ILE A 66 -8.61 -5.79 -4.07
CA ILE A 66 -8.70 -6.72 -2.94
C ILE A 66 -7.95 -8.02 -3.24
N GLY A 67 -8.12 -8.58 -4.43
CA GLY A 67 -7.46 -9.81 -4.85
C GLY A 67 -5.94 -9.67 -4.90
N ILE A 68 -5.44 -8.54 -5.44
CA ILE A 68 -4.01 -8.23 -5.45
C ILE A 68 -3.51 -8.05 -4.01
N GLY A 69 -4.23 -7.31 -3.16
CA GLY A 69 -3.86 -7.14 -1.76
C GLY A 69 -3.72 -8.48 -1.03
N ILE A 70 -4.71 -9.36 -1.13
CA ILE A 70 -4.66 -10.70 -0.52
C ILE A 70 -3.49 -11.52 -1.10
N THR A 71 -3.30 -11.50 -2.42
CA THR A 71 -2.19 -12.22 -3.06
C THR A 71 -0.85 -11.70 -2.59
N LEU A 72 -0.71 -10.37 -2.48
CA LEU A 72 0.50 -9.70 -2.05
C LEU A 72 0.85 -10.07 -0.60
N TYR A 73 -0.14 -10.20 0.28
CA TYR A 73 0.07 -10.63 1.66
C TYR A 73 0.67 -12.04 1.75
N PHE A 74 0.11 -13.01 1.01
CA PHE A 74 0.54 -14.41 1.09
C PHE A 74 1.78 -14.73 0.25
N VAL A 75 1.89 -14.14 -0.93
CA VAL A 75 2.90 -14.49 -1.93
C VAL A 75 4.04 -13.46 -1.97
N GLY A 76 3.76 -12.20 -1.63
CA GLY A 76 4.71 -11.09 -1.73
C GLY A 76 6.00 -11.29 -0.94
N PRO A 77 5.95 -11.60 0.38
CA PRO A 77 7.18 -11.77 1.17
C PRO A 77 8.07 -12.89 0.62
N TYR A 78 7.46 -14.02 0.24
CA TYR A 78 8.17 -15.16 -0.36
C TYR A 78 8.85 -14.79 -1.68
N LEU A 79 8.16 -14.07 -2.58
CA LEU A 79 8.76 -13.64 -3.83
C LEU A 79 9.91 -12.67 -3.60
N VAL A 80 9.76 -11.73 -2.68
CA VAL A 80 10.83 -10.76 -2.37
C VAL A 80 12.06 -11.47 -1.81
N GLU A 81 11.89 -12.41 -0.88
CA GLU A 81 13.00 -13.21 -0.35
C GLU A 81 13.67 -14.06 -1.43
N LEU A 82 12.90 -14.69 -2.32
CA LEU A 82 13.43 -15.47 -3.44
C LEU A 82 14.29 -14.60 -4.38
N PHE A 83 13.79 -13.43 -4.78
CA PHE A 83 14.51 -12.53 -5.68
C PHE A 83 15.72 -11.86 -5.00
N ALA A 84 15.63 -11.53 -3.72
CA ALA A 84 16.75 -11.04 -2.94
C ALA A 84 17.87 -12.08 -2.84
N GLY A 85 17.51 -13.35 -2.67
CA GLY A 85 18.45 -14.48 -2.71
C GLY A 85 19.18 -14.59 -4.06
N PHE A 86 18.48 -14.42 -5.18
CA PHE A 86 19.13 -14.39 -6.51
C PHE A 86 20.05 -13.19 -6.70
N ALA A 87 19.73 -12.05 -6.07
CA ALA A 87 20.55 -10.86 -6.10
C ALA A 87 21.71 -10.88 -5.08
N SER A 88 21.84 -11.94 -4.27
CA SER A 88 22.81 -12.02 -3.15
C SER A 88 22.68 -10.87 -2.15
N ILE A 89 21.46 -10.34 -1.98
CA ILE A 89 21.17 -9.27 -1.03
C ILE A 89 20.81 -9.92 0.30
N GLU A 90 21.78 -10.02 1.18
CA GLU A 90 21.57 -10.42 2.57
C GLU A 90 21.09 -9.20 3.38
N GLY A 91 20.03 -9.37 4.17
CA GLY A 91 19.61 -8.32 5.13
C GLY A 91 18.26 -7.64 4.87
N ILE A 92 17.34 -8.23 4.09
CA ILE A 92 15.95 -7.79 4.14
C ILE A 92 15.35 -8.27 5.46
N THR A 93 15.20 -7.34 6.39
CA THR A 93 14.60 -7.58 7.70
C THR A 93 13.38 -6.69 7.87
N LEU A 94 12.56 -6.98 8.89
CA LEU A 94 11.44 -6.10 9.27
C LEU A 94 11.91 -4.69 9.63
N GLU A 95 13.10 -4.54 10.20
CA GLU A 95 13.64 -3.23 10.58
C GLU A 95 14.02 -2.40 9.35
N THR A 96 14.80 -2.95 8.42
CA THR A 96 15.20 -2.27 7.18
C THR A 96 14.00 -1.94 6.30
N ALA A 97 12.98 -2.82 6.26
CA ALA A 97 11.72 -2.57 5.60
C ALA A 97 10.91 -1.42 6.25
N THR A 98 10.93 -1.32 7.58
CA THR A 98 10.31 -0.21 8.32
C THR A 98 10.96 1.13 7.97
N GLN A 99 12.28 1.16 7.92
CA GLN A 99 13.03 2.37 7.56
C GLN A 99 12.73 2.79 6.12
N ALA A 100 12.70 1.83 5.19
CA ALA A 100 12.34 2.09 3.79
C ALA A 100 10.89 2.61 3.65
N TRP A 101 9.95 2.07 4.44
CA TRP A 101 8.57 2.54 4.49
C TRP A 101 8.48 3.99 4.97
N LEU A 102 9.13 4.31 6.08
CA LEU A 102 9.18 5.67 6.63
C LEU A 102 9.85 6.63 5.65
N ALA A 103 10.91 6.21 4.96
CA ALA A 103 11.56 7.03 3.94
C ALA A 103 10.63 7.31 2.74
N LEU A 104 9.77 6.35 2.37
CA LEU A 104 8.87 6.48 1.23
C LEU A 104 7.62 7.31 1.56
N PHE A 105 6.95 7.01 2.66
CA PHE A 105 5.65 7.60 3.00
C PHE A 105 5.72 8.70 4.06
N GLY A 106 6.83 8.80 4.80
CA GLY A 106 7.01 9.80 5.86
C GLY A 106 6.10 9.60 7.07
N MET A 107 5.40 8.47 7.16
CA MET A 107 4.44 8.15 8.22
C MET A 107 4.59 6.71 8.67
N ASN A 108 4.30 6.46 9.94
CA ASN A 108 4.30 5.10 10.46
C ASN A 108 3.03 4.34 10.01
N ASP A 109 3.04 3.01 10.20
CA ASP A 109 1.94 2.15 9.77
C ASP A 109 0.62 2.54 10.44
N ALA A 110 0.68 2.93 11.72
CA ALA A 110 -0.48 3.23 12.53
C ALA A 110 -1.19 4.52 12.06
N GLU A 111 -0.41 5.57 11.76
CA GLU A 111 -0.88 6.83 11.19
C GLU A 111 -1.53 6.61 9.82
N MET A 112 -0.94 5.76 8.99
CA MET A 112 -1.49 5.47 7.67
C MET A 112 -2.82 4.72 7.76
N VAL A 113 -2.89 3.70 8.62
CA VAL A 113 -4.13 2.95 8.88
C VAL A 113 -5.22 3.89 9.42
N ALA A 114 -4.89 4.72 10.41
CA ALA A 114 -5.83 5.69 10.98
C ALA A 114 -6.36 6.67 9.93
N LEU A 115 -5.49 7.18 9.06
CA LEU A 115 -5.88 8.08 7.97
C LEU A 115 -6.80 7.39 6.95
N LEU A 116 -6.50 6.13 6.60
CA LEU A 116 -7.36 5.36 5.71
C LEU A 116 -8.73 5.06 6.33
N LEU A 117 -8.78 4.69 7.61
CA LEU A 117 -10.03 4.45 8.32
C LEU A 117 -10.88 5.72 8.38
N PHE A 118 -10.27 6.86 8.70
CA PHE A 118 -10.96 8.15 8.71
C PHE A 118 -11.59 8.49 7.34
N ILE A 119 -10.86 8.26 6.24
CA ILE A 119 -11.40 8.46 4.89
C ILE A 119 -12.54 7.47 4.61
N ALA A 120 -12.40 6.21 5.02
CA ALA A 120 -13.43 5.19 4.85
C ALA A 120 -14.73 5.58 5.58
N GLU A 121 -14.63 6.10 6.80
CA GLU A 121 -15.76 6.56 7.60
C GLU A 121 -16.51 7.68 6.92
N ILE A 122 -15.79 8.70 6.41
CA ILE A 122 -16.40 9.79 5.64
C ILE A 122 -17.14 9.23 4.43
N MET A 123 -16.53 8.30 3.69
CA MET A 123 -17.16 7.70 2.52
C MET A 123 -18.42 6.90 2.87
N VAL A 124 -18.39 6.12 3.96
CA VAL A 124 -19.56 5.36 4.44
C VAL A 124 -20.67 6.33 4.87
N ALA A 125 -20.34 7.38 5.63
CA ALA A 125 -21.30 8.39 6.05
C ALA A 125 -21.97 9.07 4.85
N VAL A 126 -21.18 9.49 3.85
CA VAL A 126 -21.68 10.10 2.61
C VAL A 126 -22.54 9.12 1.82
N ALA A 127 -22.13 7.85 1.69
CA ALA A 127 -22.89 6.83 0.96
C ALA A 127 -24.21 6.49 1.65
N ILE A 128 -24.24 6.43 2.98
CA ILE A 128 -25.47 6.22 3.76
C ILE A 128 -26.41 7.43 3.61
N LEU A 129 -25.90 8.66 3.79
CA LEU A 129 -26.71 9.87 3.66
C LEU A 129 -27.25 10.04 2.24
N GLY A 130 -26.39 9.96 1.22
CA GLY A 130 -26.78 10.03 -0.17
C GLY A 130 -27.75 8.92 -0.57
N GLY A 131 -27.48 7.69 -0.09
CA GLY A 131 -28.36 6.55 -0.31
C GLY A 131 -29.73 6.69 0.36
N ALA A 132 -29.77 7.23 1.58
CA ALA A 132 -31.01 7.50 2.31
C ALA A 132 -31.85 8.57 1.63
N ILE A 133 -31.23 9.68 1.19
CA ILE A 133 -31.93 10.73 0.42
C ILE A 133 -32.54 10.12 -0.84
N LEU A 134 -31.75 9.40 -1.65
CA LEU A 134 -32.25 8.77 -2.88
C LEU A 134 -33.37 7.73 -2.63
N TYR A 135 -33.36 7.09 -1.46
CA TYR A 135 -34.38 6.11 -1.07
C TYR A 135 -35.68 6.75 -0.57
N PHE A 136 -35.60 7.82 0.22
CA PHE A 136 -36.74 8.48 0.86
C PHE A 136 -37.36 9.60 0.00
N THR A 137 -36.61 10.22 -0.91
CA THR A 137 -37.12 11.20 -1.88
C THR A 137 -36.91 10.74 -3.34
N PRO A 138 -37.45 9.57 -3.74
CA PRO A 138 -37.23 9.04 -5.07
C PRO A 138 -38.03 9.82 -6.13
N SER A 139 -37.33 10.43 -7.08
CA SER A 139 -37.95 10.94 -8.32
C SER A 139 -38.27 9.84 -9.33
N SER A 140 -37.68 8.64 -9.19
CA SER A 140 -37.91 7.49 -10.05
C SER A 140 -37.65 6.16 -9.32
N ARG A 141 -38.16 5.04 -9.85
CA ARG A 141 -37.86 3.69 -9.36
C ARG A 141 -36.37 3.36 -9.42
N GLU A 142 -35.67 3.90 -10.42
CA GLU A 142 -34.23 3.72 -10.58
C GLU A 142 -33.45 4.41 -9.44
N MET A 143 -33.82 5.64 -9.07
CA MET A 143 -33.19 6.34 -7.95
C MET A 143 -33.37 5.59 -6.63
N LYS A 144 -34.56 5.03 -6.39
CA LYS A 144 -34.81 4.20 -5.20
C LYS A 144 -33.92 2.96 -5.16
N SER A 145 -33.69 2.32 -6.32
CA SER A 145 -32.81 1.15 -6.43
C SER A 145 -31.34 1.51 -6.20
N LYS A 146 -30.87 2.65 -6.74
CA LYS A 146 -29.51 3.17 -6.52
C LYS A 146 -29.30 3.54 -5.05
N GLY A 147 -30.25 4.22 -4.43
CA GLY A 147 -30.21 4.57 -3.01
C GLY A 147 -30.10 3.33 -2.13
N ARG A 148 -30.91 2.30 -2.38
CA ARG A 148 -30.80 1.00 -1.68
C ARG A 148 -29.44 0.35 -1.87
N SER A 149 -28.90 0.35 -3.10
CA SER A 149 -27.58 -0.24 -3.38
C SER A 149 -26.46 0.48 -2.62
N LEU A 150 -26.47 1.82 -2.59
CA LEU A 150 -25.48 2.62 -1.87
C LEU A 150 -25.49 2.32 -0.36
N VAL A 151 -26.68 2.31 0.25
CA VAL A 151 -26.82 1.99 1.68
C VAL A 151 -26.33 0.59 1.99
N VAL A 152 -26.71 -0.42 1.19
CA VAL A 152 -26.29 -1.81 1.41
C VAL A 152 -24.78 -1.96 1.29
N ARG A 153 -24.16 -1.36 0.26
CA ARG A 153 -22.70 -1.41 0.08
C ARG A 153 -21.97 -0.72 1.23
N ALA A 154 -22.44 0.44 1.66
CA ALA A 154 -21.86 1.16 2.81
C ALA A 154 -21.96 0.34 4.11
N LEU A 155 -23.10 -0.33 4.34
CA LEU A 155 -23.28 -1.24 5.47
C LEU A 155 -22.40 -2.49 5.41
N MET A 156 -21.91 -2.90 4.24
CA MET A 156 -20.93 -4.00 4.14
C MET A 156 -19.54 -3.56 4.62
N LEU A 157 -19.17 -2.29 4.45
CA LEU A 157 -17.88 -1.75 4.90
C LEU A 157 -17.89 -1.41 6.40
N ALA A 158 -19.05 -1.05 6.96
CA ALA A 158 -19.14 -0.63 8.37
C ALA A 158 -18.61 -1.66 9.39
N PRO A 159 -18.95 -2.96 9.34
CA PRO A 159 -18.38 -3.95 10.26
C PRO A 159 -16.86 -4.10 10.12
N VAL A 160 -16.35 -3.96 8.90
CA VAL A 160 -14.90 -4.05 8.64
C VAL A 160 -14.19 -2.85 9.28
N MET A 161 -14.73 -1.65 9.15
CA MET A 161 -14.18 -0.46 9.81
C MET A 161 -14.21 -0.59 11.33
N VAL A 162 -15.35 -0.98 11.91
CA VAL A 162 -15.48 -1.17 13.36
C VAL A 162 -14.48 -2.21 13.88
N PHE A 163 -14.28 -3.31 13.14
CA PHE A 163 -13.27 -4.31 13.50
C PHE A 163 -11.86 -3.69 13.54
N PHE A 164 -11.48 -2.90 12.54
CA PHE A 164 -10.17 -2.27 12.50
C PHE A 164 -10.00 -1.18 13.55
N GLU A 165 -11.04 -0.41 13.82
CA GLU A 165 -11.03 0.62 14.86
C GLU A 165 -10.81 -0.03 16.22
N ILE A 166 -11.55 -1.09 16.56
CA ILE A 166 -11.36 -1.83 17.83
C ILE A 166 -9.98 -2.49 17.89
N SER A 167 -9.55 -3.14 16.80
CA SER A 167 -8.27 -3.86 16.77
C SER A 167 -7.07 -2.91 16.84
N PHE A 168 -7.22 -1.66 16.42
CA PHE A 168 -6.18 -0.65 16.52
C PHE A 168 -5.93 -0.21 17.97
N TRP A 169 -6.95 -0.28 18.82
CA TRP A 169 -6.87 0.11 20.23
C TRP A 169 -6.48 -1.03 21.19
N LEU A 170 -6.43 -2.28 20.70
CA LEU A 170 -6.04 -3.48 21.46
C LEU A 170 -4.56 -3.80 21.26
#